data_AF-A0A968LXA4-F1
#
_entry.id   AF-A0A968LXA4-F1
#
_cell.length_a   1.000
_cell.length_b   1.000
_cell.length_c   1.000
_cell.angle_alpha   90.00
_cell.angle_beta   90.00
_cell.angle_gamma   90.00
#
_symmetry.space_group_name_H-M   'P 1'
#
loop_
_entity.id
_entity.type
_entity.pdbx_description
1 polymer ?
#
loop_
_entity_poly.entity_id
_entity_poly.type
_entity_poly.pdbx_seq_one_letter_code
_entity_poly.pdbx_strand_id
1 'polypeptide(L)'
;MASSSDSSIEPALDLSIQPDEIVAFLKKNLQFQEVCQRILYQRIVDRAAQTQELVVMPEEIQAEAEQMRREMHLERAVDTIAWLKEQMISADDWEAGIVRSSAH
;
A
#
# COMPACT_ATOMS: atom_id res chain seq x y z
N MET A 1 46.01 -34.62 -2.31
CA MET A 1 44.85 -34.24 -3.14
C MET A 1 44.11 -33.17 -2.37
N ALA A 2 44.34 -31.91 -2.71
CA ALA A 2 43.67 -30.77 -2.09
C ALA A 2 42.44 -30.43 -2.93
N SER A 3 41.27 -30.31 -2.29
CA SER A 3 40.14 -29.56 -2.82
C SER A 3 39.28 -29.16 -1.62
N SER A 4 39.73 -28.09 -0.97
CA SER A 4 38.90 -27.26 -0.12
C SER A 4 37.87 -26.59 -1.01
N SER A 5 36.60 -26.95 -0.87
CA SER A 5 35.51 -26.17 -1.43
C SER A 5 35.27 -24.99 -0.50
N ASP A 6 35.98 -23.89 -0.78
CA ASP A 6 35.71 -22.57 -0.23
C ASP A 6 34.39 -22.08 -0.82
N SER A 7 33.28 -22.38 -0.15
CA SER A 7 31.99 -21.74 -0.41
C SER A 7 31.93 -20.44 0.39
N SER A 8 32.76 -19.48 -0.02
CA SER A 8 32.58 -18.07 0.35
C SER A 8 31.22 -17.62 -0.21
N ILE A 9 30.16 -17.77 0.58
CA ILE A 9 28.88 -17.12 0.33
C ILE A 9 29.14 -15.63 0.61
N GLU A 10 29.29 -14.84 -0.46
CA GLU A 10 29.28 -13.39 -0.33
C GLU A 10 28.03 -12.96 0.44
N PRO A 11 28.13 -12.11 1.48
CA PRO A 11 26.95 -11.64 2.17
C PRO A 11 26.13 -10.84 1.17
N ALA A 12 24.97 -11.38 0.77
CA ALA A 12 23.97 -10.62 0.05
C ALA A 12 23.70 -9.35 0.87
N LEU A 13 23.95 -8.19 0.26
CA LEU A 13 23.62 -6.91 0.88
C LEU A 13 22.13 -6.96 1.21
N ASP A 14 21.80 -6.94 2.51
CA ASP A 14 20.43 -6.79 2.95
C ASP A 14 19.98 -5.38 2.62
N LEU A 15 19.28 -5.24 1.49
CA LEU A 15 18.73 -3.99 0.99
C LEU A 15 17.31 -3.74 1.51
N SER A 16 16.94 -4.36 2.64
CA SER A 16 15.64 -4.15 3.27
C SER A 16 15.51 -2.71 3.79
N ILE A 17 14.57 -1.95 3.21
CA ILE A 17 14.24 -0.60 3.65
C ILE A 17 13.56 -0.68 5.02
N GLN A 18 14.16 -0.03 6.03
CA GLN A 18 13.60 -0.01 7.37
C GLN A 18 12.58 1.13 7.54
N PRO A 19 11.54 0.98 8.38
CA PRO A 19 10.55 2.04 8.61
C PRO A 19 11.15 3.39 9.02
N ASP A 20 12.19 3.37 9.87
CA ASP A 20 12.88 4.59 10.31
C ASP A 20 13.60 5.30 9.16
N GLU A 21 14.07 4.54 8.17
CA GLU A 21 14.67 5.09 6.94
C GLU A 21 13.61 5.83 6.11
N ILE A 22 12.40 5.27 5.97
CA ILE A 22 11.29 5.91 5.28
C ILE A 22 10.93 7.24 5.97
N VAL A 23 10.80 7.24 7.30
CA VAL A 23 10.50 8.45 8.07
C VAL A 23 11.60 9.49 7.89
N ALA A 24 12.87 9.09 7.98
CA ALA A 24 14.00 9.98 7.77
C ALA A 24 14.01 10.55 6.33
N PHE A 25 13.72 9.73 5.33
CA PHE A 25 13.64 10.12 3.93
C PHE A 25 12.53 11.15 3.71
N LEU A 26 11.32 10.90 4.22
CA LEU A 26 10.19 11.84 4.11
C LEU A 26 10.50 13.20 4.78
N LYS A 27 11.20 13.19 5.93
CA LYS A 27 11.61 14.43 6.62
C LYS A 27 12.64 15.21 5.80
N LYS A 28 13.65 14.52 5.26
CA LYS A 28 14.69 15.14 4.41
C LYS A 28 14.11 15.77 3.14
N ASN A 29 13.06 15.17 2.58
CA ASN A 29 12.39 15.65 1.38
C ASN A 29 11.20 16.58 1.66
N LEU A 30 10.99 17.03 2.91
CA LEU A 30 9.90 17.92 3.33
C LEU A 30 8.48 17.37 3.09
N GLN A 31 8.34 16.06 2.89
CA GLN A 31 7.06 15.37 2.65
C GLN A 31 6.41 14.86 3.94
N PHE A 32 7.16 14.80 5.04
CA PHE A 32 6.68 14.23 6.30
C PHE A 32 5.42 14.91 6.84
N GLN A 33 5.38 16.25 6.81
CA GLN A 33 4.23 17.02 7.29
C GLN A 33 2.97 16.68 6.48
N GLU A 34 3.07 16.66 5.16
CA GLU A 34 1.95 16.36 4.27
C GLU A 34 1.41 14.94 4.52
N VAL A 35 2.29 13.95 4.63
CA VAL A 35 1.91 12.56 4.93
C VAL A 35 1.19 12.50 6.28
N CYS A 36 1.72 13.15 7.33
CA CYS A 36 1.05 13.19 8.63
C CYS A 36 -0.34 13.85 8.55
N GLN A 37 -0.49 14.95 7.81
CA GLN A 37 -1.78 15.62 7.63
C GLN A 37 -2.79 14.72 6.91
N ARG A 38 -2.36 14.02 5.85
CA ARG A 38 -3.21 13.05 5.14
C ARG A 38 -3.68 11.92 6.08
N ILE A 39 -2.78 11.38 6.90
CA ILE A 39 -3.13 10.35 7.90
C ILE A 39 -4.13 10.90 8.93
N LEU A 40 -3.94 12.14 9.41
CA LEU A 40 -4.84 12.75 10.38
C LEU A 40 -6.23 13.03 9.81
N TYR A 41 -6.30 13.61 8.60
CA TYR A 41 -7.55 13.83 7.89
C TYR A 41 -8.31 12.51 7.74
N GLN A 42 -7.59 11.47 7.33
CA GLN A 42 -8.18 10.15 7.19
C GLN A 42 -8.79 9.62 8.49
N ARG A 43 -8.08 9.74 9.61
CA ARG A 43 -8.61 9.32 10.91
C ARG A 43 -9.86 10.08 11.33
N ILE A 44 -10.00 11.34 10.89
CA ILE A 44 -11.20 12.14 11.16
C ILE A 44 -12.39 11.60 10.36
N VAL A 45 -12.19 11.33 9.07
CA VAL A 45 -13.22 10.73 8.20
C VAL A 45 -13.64 9.36 8.73
N ASP A 46 -12.69 8.48 9.05
CA ASP A 46 -12.96 7.14 9.58
C ASP A 46 -13.81 7.21 10.86
N ARG A 47 -13.52 8.16 11.75
CA ARG A 47 -14.29 8.37 12.99
C ARG A 47 -15.68 8.94 12.75
N ALA A 48 -15.82 9.86 11.79
CA ALA A 48 -17.11 10.44 11.43
C ALA A 48 -18.04 9.36 10.85
N ALA A 49 -17.54 8.53 9.94
CA ALA A 49 -18.28 7.42 9.36
C ALA A 49 -18.73 6.40 10.43
N GLN A 50 -17.84 6.03 11.36
CA GLN A 50 -18.18 5.14 12.48
C GLN A 50 -19.26 5.73 13.40
N THR A 51 -19.20 7.04 13.67
CA THR A 51 -20.18 7.72 14.54
C THR A 51 -21.56 7.79 13.89
N GLN A 52 -21.61 7.80 12.56
CA GLN A 52 -22.85 7.81 11.77
C GLN A 52 -23.33 6.41 11.39
N GLU A 53 -22.68 5.36 11.90
CA GLU A 53 -22.96 3.95 11.56
C GLU A 53 -22.98 3.70 10.03
N LEU A 54 -22.17 4.45 9.28
CA LEU A 54 -22.00 4.22 7.84
C LEU A 54 -21.24 2.91 7.67
N VAL A 55 -21.97 1.86 7.28
CA VAL A 55 -21.40 0.56 6.95
C VAL A 55 -21.25 0.49 5.44
N VAL A 56 -20.00 0.48 4.96
CA VAL A 56 -19.70 0.22 3.56
C VAL A 56 -19.97 -1.26 3.28
N MET A 57 -20.86 -1.53 2.34
CA MET A 57 -21.21 -2.89 1.93
C MET A 57 -20.14 -3.48 1.02
N PRO A 58 -19.92 -4.82 1.07
CA PRO A 58 -18.98 -5.50 0.16
C PRO A 58 -19.23 -5.19 -1.32
N GLU A 59 -20.49 -5.03 -1.71
CA GLU A 59 -20.87 -4.71 -3.09
C GLU A 59 -20.41 -3.31 -3.51
N GLU A 60 -20.39 -2.35 -2.59
CA GLU A 60 -19.91 -0.98 -2.84
C GLU A 60 -18.39 -0.97 -3.02
N ILE A 61 -17.67 -1.75 -2.21
CA ILE A 61 -16.22 -1.94 -2.35
C ILE A 61 -15.90 -2.55 -3.72
N GLN A 62 -16.63 -3.59 -4.12
CA GLN A 62 -16.42 -4.24 -5.41
C GLN A 62 -16.74 -3.31 -6.59
N ALA A 63 -17.80 -2.50 -6.49
CA ALA A 63 -18.16 -1.54 -7.53
C ALA A 63 -17.08 -0.47 -7.71
N GLU A 64 -16.54 0.05 -6.61
CA GLU A 64 -15.46 1.03 -6.61
C GLU A 64 -14.14 0.41 -7.12
N ALA A 65 -13.80 -0.80 -6.68
CA ALA A 65 -12.63 -1.54 -7.18
C ALA A 65 -12.69 -1.74 -8.70
N GLU A 66 -13.87 -2.06 -9.23
CA GLU A 66 -14.09 -2.23 -10.65
C GLU A 66 -14.01 -0.89 -11.41
N GLN A 67 -14.53 0.19 -10.84
CA GLN A 67 -14.37 1.54 -11.39
C GLN A 67 -12.89 1.92 -11.51
N MET A 68 -12.13 1.73 -10.43
CA MET A 68 -10.68 1.98 -10.41
C MET A 68 -9.93 1.13 -11.45
N ARG A 69 -10.28 -0.16 -11.59
CA ARG A 69 -9.67 -1.02 -12.63
C ARG A 69 -9.92 -0.48 -14.03
N ARG A 70 -11.14 -0.03 -14.34
CA ARG A 70 -11.46 0.57 -15.65
C ARG A 70 -10.69 1.87 -15.90
N GLU A 71 -10.60 2.74 -14.89
CA GLU A 71 -9.90 4.02 -15.01
C GLU A 71 -8.38 3.85 -15.20
N MET A 72 -7.81 2.80 -14.61
CA MET A 72 -6.39 2.47 -14.71
C MET A 72 -6.04 1.46 -15.81
N HIS A 73 -7.03 1.02 -16.61
CA HIS A 73 -6.87 -0.01 -17.64
C HIS A 73 -6.31 -1.34 -17.12
N LEU A 74 -6.80 -1.79 -15.96
CA LEU A 74 -6.42 -3.03 -15.27
C LEU A 74 -7.52 -4.10 -15.38
N GLU A 75 -8.30 -4.12 -16.46
CA GLU A 75 -9.49 -4.97 -16.60
C GLU A 75 -9.17 -6.47 -16.65
N ARG A 76 -7.92 -6.85 -16.92
CA ARG A 76 -7.45 -8.24 -16.86
C ARG A 76 -6.85 -8.51 -15.48
N ALA A 77 -7.17 -9.66 -14.91
CA ALA A 77 -6.62 -10.09 -13.62
C ALA A 77 -5.09 -10.07 -13.58
N VAL A 78 -4.42 -10.42 -14.68
CA VAL A 78 -2.96 -10.40 -14.79
C VAL A 78 -2.40 -8.97 -14.68
N ASP A 79 -3.09 -7.99 -15.25
CA ASP A 79 -2.65 -6.59 -15.25
C ASP A 79 -2.85 -5.98 -13.85
N THR A 80 -3.96 -6.31 -13.17
CA THR A 80 -4.18 -5.93 -11.77
C THR A 80 -3.08 -6.47 -10.85
N ILE A 81 -2.72 -7.76 -10.97
CA ILE A 81 -1.69 -8.38 -10.14
C ILE A 81 -0.31 -7.75 -10.39
N ALA A 82 0.01 -7.49 -11.66
CA ALA A 82 1.26 -6.83 -12.02
C ALA A 82 1.34 -5.43 -11.41
N TRP A 83 0.25 -4.65 -11.50
CA TRP A 83 0.17 -3.31 -10.94
C TRP A 83 0.28 -3.31 -9.40
N LEU A 84 -0.41 -4.20 -8.69
CA LEU A 84 -0.30 -4.32 -7.23
C LEU A 84 1.15 -4.59 -6.79
N LYS A 85 1.85 -5.45 -7.54
CA LYS A 85 3.27 -5.74 -7.30
C LYS A 85 4.16 -4.51 -7.54
N GLU A 86 3.91 -3.75 -8.61
CA GLU A 86 4.62 -2.49 -8.88
C GLU A 86 4.39 -1.44 -7.80
N GLN A 87 3.17 -1.37 -7.26
CA GLN A 87 2.82 -0.50 -6.15
C GLN A 87 3.30 -1.01 -4.79
N MET A 88 3.88 -2.21 -4.72
CA MET A 88 4.33 -2.88 -3.48
C MET A 88 3.21 -3.05 -2.44
N ILE A 89 1.98 -3.29 -2.89
CA ILE A 89 0.81 -3.51 -2.03
C ILE A 89 0.14 -4.85 -2.34
N SER A 90 -0.54 -5.42 -1.34
CA SER A 90 -1.41 -6.57 -1.52
C SER A 90 -2.82 -6.17 -2.01
N ALA A 91 -3.63 -7.15 -2.39
CA ALA A 91 -5.05 -6.92 -2.66
C ALA A 91 -5.77 -6.37 -1.42
N ASP A 92 -5.46 -6.92 -0.23
CA ASP A 92 -6.04 -6.47 1.04
C ASP A 92 -5.67 -5.01 1.35
N ASP A 93 -4.43 -4.61 1.11
CA ASP A 93 -3.99 -3.21 1.28
C ASP A 93 -4.74 -2.26 0.35
N TRP A 94 -5.00 -2.71 -0.89
CA TRP A 94 -5.74 -1.94 -1.87
C TRP A 94 -7.23 -1.82 -1.52
N GLU A 95 -7.89 -2.92 -1.16
CA GLU A 95 -9.30 -2.93 -0.73
C GLU A 95 -9.49 -2.10 0.56
N ALA A 96 -8.55 -2.14 1.49
CA ALA A 96 -8.56 -1.27 2.68
C ALA A 96 -8.45 0.22 2.32
N GLY A 97 -7.84 0.57 1.18
CA GLY A 97 -7.86 1.90 0.60
C GLY A 97 -9.21 2.29 0.01
N ILE A 98 -9.93 1.35 -0.58
CA ILE A 98 -11.25 1.55 -1.21
C ILE A 98 -12.35 1.75 -0.16
N VAL A 99 -12.41 0.89 0.87
CA VAL A 99 -13.35 1.05 2.00
C VAL A 99 -13.26 2.46 2.59
N ARG A 100 -12.03 2.96 2.65
CA ARG A 100 -11.66 4.25 3.21
C ARG A 100 -12.04 5.44 2.31
N SER A 101 -12.10 5.26 0.99
CA SER A 101 -12.59 6.27 0.04
C SER A 101 -14.10 6.21 -0.17
N SER A 102 -14.77 5.09 0.13
CA SER A 102 -16.23 4.97 -0.05
C SER A 102 -17.04 5.51 1.14
N ALA A 103 -16.39 5.80 2.27
CA ALA A 103 -17.02 6.42 3.45
C ALA A 103 -17.14 7.96 3.27
N HIS A 104 -18.14 8.43 2.53
CA HIS A 104 -18.47 9.84 2.35
C HIS A 104 -19.85 10.20 2.91
#